data_AF-A0A0Q9XSW9-F1
#
_entry.id   AF-A0A0Q9XSW9-F1
#
_cell.length_a   1.000
_cell.length_b   1.000
_cell.length_c   1.000
_cell.angle_alpha   90.00
_cell.angle_beta   90.00
_cell.angle_gamma   90.00
#
_symmetry.space_group_name_H-M   'P 1'
#
loop_
_entity.id
_entity.type
_entity.pdbx_description
1 polymer ?
#
loop_
_entity_poly.entity_id
_entity_poly.type
_entity_poly.pdbx_seq_one_letter_code
_entity_poly.pdbx_strand_id
1 'polypeptide(L)'
;MYLGSSSKVLNITSEQNYGAGLLFSLGTGNVISIDTAYFEKNGIKAREDGKTHRNWGVIVKGSPTGSPKAIENIFLAGAGSENAQSIWLVGKGSKATLDLRNIGGGGILKSEWDSYTLTGYISSSITTGIEGCLPRKLEGTINSNWTTLYVRNNGNDNNDGRTSLTAFATIEKAIEVSKAIYTVHTIDCEGLSTQLATIDLKGIDREIMIDGKNTAVIDGSSSGNNGLSIRNSNNVVNINNFAKISRLTLVNCNQVKSINTKFGHKDNSYSGTMEIQNSGLYLKDCTLNGIDATNTTRNGIRLYNSALKTKELILSGYTNYFSISEGSTVYADSYLAAFGQYADSYLAAFGQMTWVDGTGFVIGGNRIRNAAGILTFA
;
A
#
# COMPACT_ATOMS: atom_id res chain seq x y z
N MET A 1 -29.93 9.01 24.22
CA MET A 1 -31.28 8.73 23.70
C MET A 1 -31.43 7.23 23.46
N TYR A 2 -32.53 6.60 23.89
CA TYR A 2 -32.88 5.23 23.48
C TYR A 2 -33.87 5.32 22.32
N LEU A 3 -33.45 4.89 21.13
CA LEU A 3 -34.27 4.90 19.93
C LEU A 3 -34.80 3.48 19.68
N GLY A 4 -36.09 3.37 19.38
CA GLY A 4 -36.72 2.11 19.00
C GLY A 4 -36.25 1.62 17.63
N SER A 5 -36.59 0.38 17.29
CA SER A 5 -36.28 -0.25 16.00
C SER A 5 -36.71 0.62 14.82
N SER A 6 -35.84 0.80 13.83
CA SER A 6 -36.12 1.53 12.58
C SER A 6 -36.43 3.03 12.76
N SER A 7 -35.95 3.63 13.84
CA SER A 7 -36.15 5.07 14.10
C SER A 7 -35.20 5.93 13.26
N LYS A 8 -35.75 6.94 12.58
CA LYS A 8 -34.98 8.02 11.96
C LYS A 8 -35.17 9.29 12.78
N VAL A 9 -34.06 9.85 13.27
CA VAL A 9 -34.06 11.19 13.88
C VAL A 9 -33.78 12.18 12.75
N LEU A 10 -34.74 13.05 12.48
CA LEU A 10 -34.62 14.00 11.38
C LEU A 10 -33.68 15.15 11.73
N ASN A 11 -33.87 15.77 12.90
CA ASN A 11 -33.11 16.96 13.30
C ASN A 11 -32.69 16.86 14.75
N ILE A 12 -31.44 17.26 15.02
CA ILE A 12 -30.91 17.44 16.37
C ILE A 12 -30.20 18.79 16.40
N THR A 13 -30.57 19.66 17.33
CA THR A 13 -29.80 20.87 17.65
C THR A 13 -29.41 20.78 19.11
N SER A 14 -28.12 20.94 19.39
CA SER A 14 -27.59 20.84 20.74
C SER A 14 -26.50 21.87 20.96
N GLU A 15 -26.74 22.76 21.92
CA GLU A 15 -25.90 23.92 22.17
C GLU A 15 -25.57 24.05 23.66
N GLN A 16 -24.33 24.45 23.96
CA GLN A 16 -23.91 24.90 25.29
C GLN A 16 -24.14 23.88 26.42
N ASN A 17 -24.04 22.58 26.11
CA ASN A 17 -24.23 21.53 27.10
C ASN A 17 -22.93 21.22 27.87
N TYR A 18 -23.08 20.93 29.17
CA TYR A 18 -21.97 20.39 29.96
C TYR A 18 -21.55 18.99 29.50
N GLY A 19 -22.51 18.17 29.05
CA GLY A 19 -22.28 16.83 28.51
C GLY A 19 -22.16 16.82 26.99
N ALA A 20 -21.95 15.63 26.41
CA ALA A 20 -21.95 15.47 24.95
C ALA A 20 -23.29 15.92 24.35
N GLY A 21 -23.25 16.58 23.20
CA GLY A 21 -24.47 17.07 22.54
C GLY A 21 -25.36 15.93 22.07
N LEU A 22 -24.74 14.82 21.66
CA LEU A 22 -25.43 13.56 21.42
C LEU A 22 -24.59 12.39 21.94
N LEU A 23 -25.22 11.52 22.72
CA LEU A 23 -24.68 10.22 23.12
C LEU A 23 -25.66 9.11 22.75
N PHE A 24 -25.18 8.11 22.01
CA PHE A 24 -25.96 6.90 21.75
C PHE A 24 -25.08 5.66 21.53
N SER A 25 -25.65 4.48 21.78
CA SER A 25 -24.97 3.19 21.63
C SER A 25 -25.46 2.45 20.38
N LEU A 26 -24.54 1.80 19.66
CA LEU A 26 -24.87 0.71 18.74
C LEU A 26 -25.50 -0.41 19.59
N GLY A 27 -26.73 -0.80 19.29
CA GLY A 27 -27.50 -1.79 20.04
C GLY A 27 -28.02 -2.89 19.11
N THR A 28 -28.60 -3.95 19.68
CA THR A 28 -29.06 -5.18 19.00
C THR A 28 -30.35 -5.02 18.16
N GLY A 29 -30.72 -3.81 17.73
CA GLY A 29 -31.99 -3.51 17.04
C GLY A 29 -31.82 -2.95 15.62
N ASN A 30 -32.92 -2.86 14.86
CA ASN A 30 -32.93 -2.36 13.47
C ASN A 30 -32.52 -0.89 13.35
N VAL A 31 -32.01 -0.54 12.16
CA VAL A 31 -31.40 0.73 11.69
C VAL A 31 -31.84 1.98 12.45
N ILE A 32 -30.87 2.69 13.03
CA ILE A 32 -31.05 4.07 13.50
C ILE A 32 -30.30 4.98 12.53
N SER A 33 -30.99 5.97 11.97
CA SER A 33 -30.37 7.03 11.16
C SER A 33 -30.61 8.40 11.78
N ILE A 34 -29.59 9.26 11.69
CA ILE A 34 -29.69 10.68 12.02
C ILE A 34 -29.47 11.42 10.70
N ASP A 35 -30.43 12.26 10.32
CA ASP A 35 -30.41 12.91 9.00
C ASP A 35 -29.69 14.26 9.03
N THR A 36 -29.92 15.05 10.08
CA THR A 36 -29.34 16.39 10.21
C THR A 36 -29.08 16.68 11.67
N ALA A 37 -27.89 17.22 11.98
CA ALA A 37 -27.58 17.64 13.33
C ALA A 37 -26.66 18.87 13.39
N TYR A 38 -26.92 19.77 14.32
CA TYR A 38 -26.09 20.93 14.66
C TYR A 38 -25.59 20.81 16.10
N PHE A 39 -24.27 20.91 16.27
CA PHE A 39 -23.63 20.89 17.58
C PHE A 39 -22.77 22.14 17.78
N GLU A 40 -22.98 22.85 18.89
CA GLU A 40 -22.15 23.97 19.32
C GLU A 40 -21.86 23.93 20.82
N LYS A 41 -20.61 24.18 21.22
CA LYS A 41 -20.20 24.31 22.63
C LYS A 41 -20.74 23.20 23.56
N ASN A 42 -20.80 21.95 23.12
CA ASN A 42 -21.16 20.83 23.98
C ASN A 42 -19.91 20.25 24.68
N GLY A 43 -20.08 19.44 25.73
CA GLY A 43 -18.99 18.78 26.44
C GLY A 43 -18.06 19.73 27.21
N ILE A 44 -18.54 20.93 27.55
CA ILE A 44 -17.74 21.99 28.19
C ILE A 44 -17.03 21.46 29.44
N LYS A 45 -17.80 20.79 30.32
CA LYS A 45 -17.28 20.26 31.59
C LYS A 45 -16.20 19.20 31.37
N ALA A 46 -16.32 18.37 30.34
CA ALA A 46 -15.32 17.35 30.07
C ALA A 46 -13.97 17.95 29.62
N ARG A 47 -14.01 19.09 28.92
CA ARG A 47 -12.83 19.86 28.56
C ARG A 47 -12.24 20.57 29.78
N GLU A 48 -13.08 21.25 30.57
CA GLU A 48 -12.67 21.93 31.81
C GLU A 48 -12.07 20.96 32.84
N ASP A 49 -12.62 19.76 32.96
CA ASP A 49 -12.10 18.66 33.80
C ASP A 49 -10.83 18.01 33.23
N GLY A 50 -10.33 18.45 32.07
CA GLY A 50 -9.13 17.88 31.41
C GLY A 50 -9.30 16.47 30.86
N LYS A 51 -10.53 15.94 30.77
CA LYS A 51 -10.81 14.57 30.26
C LYS A 51 -10.65 14.47 28.75
N THR A 52 -10.70 15.61 28.06
CA THR A 52 -10.57 15.71 26.61
C THR A 52 -9.97 17.07 26.26
N HIS A 53 -9.15 17.11 25.22
CA HIS A 53 -8.59 18.36 24.70
C HIS A 53 -9.55 19.11 23.75
N ARG A 54 -10.73 18.53 23.45
CA ARG A 54 -11.80 19.11 22.62
C ARG A 54 -13.19 18.85 23.19
N ASN A 55 -14.15 19.64 22.74
CA ASN A 55 -15.55 19.53 23.12
C ASN A 55 -16.24 18.30 22.49
N TRP A 56 -17.06 17.58 23.26
CA TRP A 56 -17.82 16.41 22.80
C TRP A 56 -19.10 16.81 22.07
N GLY A 57 -19.06 16.84 20.74
CA GLY A 57 -20.26 17.03 19.93
C GLY A 57 -21.10 15.75 19.94
N VAL A 58 -20.55 14.68 19.37
CA VAL A 58 -21.22 13.37 19.27
C VAL A 58 -20.35 12.28 19.88
N ILE A 59 -20.93 11.40 20.68
CA ILE A 59 -20.32 10.16 21.15
C ILE A 59 -21.16 8.97 20.67
N VAL A 60 -20.54 8.09 19.90
CA VAL A 60 -21.11 6.83 19.43
C VAL A 60 -20.41 5.68 20.13
N LYS A 61 -21.12 4.98 21.02
CA LYS A 61 -20.60 3.80 21.69
C LYS A 61 -20.82 2.55 20.84
N GLY A 62 -19.77 1.88 20.42
CA GLY A 62 -19.83 0.67 19.61
C GLY A 62 -20.39 -0.55 20.38
N SER A 63 -20.86 -1.54 19.62
CA SER A 63 -21.30 -2.85 20.14
C SER A 63 -21.09 -3.95 19.09
N PRO A 64 -20.55 -5.13 19.48
CA PRO A 64 -20.31 -6.27 18.58
C PRO A 64 -21.56 -6.79 17.87
N THR A 65 -22.73 -6.61 18.49
CA THR A 65 -24.04 -7.02 17.98
C THR A 65 -24.83 -5.87 17.36
N GLY A 66 -24.18 -4.72 17.14
CA GLY A 66 -24.80 -3.54 16.56
C GLY A 66 -25.20 -3.74 15.10
N SER A 67 -26.35 -3.17 14.72
CA SER A 67 -26.85 -3.09 13.34
C SER A 67 -26.35 -1.84 12.61
N PRO A 68 -26.36 -1.81 11.26
CA PRO A 68 -25.88 -0.67 10.48
C PRO A 68 -26.62 0.62 10.83
N LYS A 69 -25.87 1.72 10.86
CA LYS A 69 -26.36 3.05 11.22
C LYS A 69 -25.81 4.07 10.25
N ALA A 70 -26.56 5.15 10.04
CA ALA A 70 -26.11 6.30 9.29
C ALA A 70 -26.24 7.56 10.14
N ILE A 71 -25.25 8.43 10.07
CA ILE A 71 -25.29 9.77 10.63
C ILE A 71 -24.91 10.71 9.50
N GLU A 72 -25.87 11.50 9.07
CA GLU A 72 -25.80 12.32 7.88
C GLU A 72 -25.92 13.80 8.25
N ASN A 73 -25.40 14.67 7.38
CA ASN A 73 -25.51 16.14 7.43
C ASN A 73 -25.28 16.73 8.84
N ILE A 74 -24.16 16.38 9.46
CA ILE A 74 -23.76 16.96 10.75
C ILE A 74 -22.98 18.24 10.53
N PHE A 75 -23.32 19.29 11.26
CA PHE A 75 -22.52 20.50 11.41
C PHE A 75 -21.90 20.59 12.80
N LEU A 76 -20.56 20.63 12.85
CA LEU A 76 -19.73 20.78 14.05
C LEU A 76 -19.20 22.20 14.16
N ALA A 77 -19.78 23.03 15.04
CA ALA A 77 -19.35 24.41 15.19
C ALA A 77 -17.93 24.55 15.80
N GLY A 78 -17.31 25.71 15.59
CA GLY A 78 -16.04 26.08 16.21
C GLY A 78 -14.78 25.63 15.46
N ALA A 79 -14.86 25.46 14.13
CA ALA A 79 -13.74 25.07 13.29
C ALA A 79 -12.47 25.90 13.55
N GLY A 80 -11.32 25.23 13.74
CA GLY A 80 -10.02 25.89 13.95
C GLY A 80 -9.84 26.55 15.32
N SER A 81 -10.80 26.44 16.24
CA SER A 81 -10.71 26.97 17.61
C SER A 81 -10.53 25.86 18.65
N GLU A 82 -10.07 26.21 19.84
CA GLU A 82 -10.06 25.30 21.00
C GLU A 82 -11.45 24.74 21.37
N ASN A 83 -12.51 25.41 20.93
CA ASN A 83 -13.91 25.06 21.21
C ASN A 83 -14.55 24.17 20.13
N ALA A 84 -13.76 23.72 19.14
CA ALA A 84 -14.16 22.79 18.10
C ALA A 84 -14.92 21.57 18.66
N GLN A 85 -16.12 21.33 18.12
CA GLN A 85 -16.89 20.12 18.43
C GLN A 85 -16.29 18.90 17.74
N SER A 86 -16.31 17.74 18.41
CA SER A 86 -15.72 16.49 17.90
C SER A 86 -16.70 15.33 17.88
N ILE A 87 -16.44 14.32 17.04
CA ILE A 87 -17.15 13.04 17.03
C ILE A 87 -16.25 11.99 17.66
N TRP A 88 -16.77 11.20 18.58
CA TRP A 88 -16.04 10.17 19.31
C TRP A 88 -16.70 8.81 19.09
N LEU A 89 -15.97 7.88 18.49
CA LEU A 89 -16.37 6.49 18.32
C LEU A 89 -15.65 5.68 19.40
N VAL A 90 -16.39 5.26 20.43
CA VAL A 90 -15.81 4.66 21.65
C VAL A 90 -16.36 3.27 21.92
N GLY A 91 -15.70 2.48 22.76
CA GLY A 91 -16.14 1.14 23.16
C GLY A 91 -15.76 0.05 22.15
N LYS A 92 -16.43 -1.11 22.22
CA LYS A 92 -16.12 -2.26 21.35
C LYS A 92 -16.63 -1.99 19.94
N GLY A 93 -15.81 -2.24 18.92
CA GLY A 93 -16.22 -2.13 17.52
C GLY A 93 -17.47 -2.95 17.18
N SER A 94 -18.17 -2.55 16.11
CA SER A 94 -19.35 -3.26 15.63
C SER A 94 -19.03 -4.18 14.47
N LYS A 95 -19.78 -5.27 14.32
CA LYS A 95 -19.75 -6.06 13.08
C LYS A 95 -20.35 -5.27 11.91
N ALA A 96 -21.34 -4.43 12.18
CA ALA A 96 -21.93 -3.56 11.18
C ALA A 96 -21.11 -2.28 11.01
N THR A 97 -21.12 -1.75 9.79
CA THR A 97 -20.42 -0.50 9.46
C THR A 97 -21.32 0.69 9.78
N LEU A 98 -20.81 1.68 10.53
CA LEU A 98 -21.43 3.00 10.73
C LEU A 98 -21.12 3.91 9.53
N ASP A 99 -22.11 4.49 8.88
CA ASP A 99 -21.87 5.45 7.80
C ASP A 99 -21.97 6.89 8.32
N LEU A 100 -20.87 7.64 8.25
CA LEU A 100 -20.82 9.06 8.55
C LEU A 100 -20.82 9.84 7.23
N ARG A 101 -21.88 10.61 6.96
CA ARG A 101 -22.04 11.35 5.70
C ARG A 101 -22.15 12.84 5.91
N ASN A 102 -21.58 13.62 4.98
CA ASN A 102 -21.75 15.08 4.93
C ASN A 102 -21.44 15.78 6.26
N ILE A 103 -20.37 15.34 6.93
CA ILE A 103 -19.92 15.97 8.16
C ILE A 103 -19.20 17.27 7.79
N GLY A 104 -19.79 18.40 8.17
CA GLY A 104 -19.28 19.76 7.99
C GLY A 104 -18.91 20.42 9.31
N GLY A 105 -18.18 21.53 9.23
CA GLY A 105 -17.59 22.18 10.40
C GLY A 105 -16.26 21.55 10.83
N GLY A 106 -15.59 22.09 11.84
CA GLY A 106 -14.17 21.81 12.08
C GLY A 106 -13.88 21.11 13.39
N GLY A 107 -14.15 19.81 13.41
CA GLY A 107 -13.88 18.91 14.52
C GLY A 107 -12.75 17.91 14.30
N ILE A 108 -12.39 17.19 15.37
CA ILE A 108 -11.60 15.96 15.34
C ILE A 108 -12.58 14.78 15.37
N LEU A 109 -12.32 13.72 14.62
CA LEU A 109 -12.99 12.43 14.75
C LEU A 109 -12.07 11.50 15.54
N LYS A 110 -12.37 11.24 16.80
CA LYS A 110 -11.63 10.25 17.57
C LYS A 110 -12.31 8.89 17.44
N SER A 111 -11.55 7.85 17.15
CA SER A 111 -12.08 6.50 16.97
C SER A 111 -11.27 5.42 17.66
N GLU A 112 -11.95 4.60 18.46
CA GLU A 112 -11.42 3.38 19.09
C GLU A 112 -11.70 2.12 18.25
N TRP A 113 -12.44 2.22 17.13
CA TRP A 113 -12.79 1.08 16.27
C TRP A 113 -12.92 1.46 14.78
N ASP A 114 -12.72 0.50 13.88
CA ASP A 114 -12.57 0.76 12.43
C ASP A 114 -13.83 0.53 11.58
N SER A 115 -14.89 -0.06 12.15
CA SER A 115 -16.15 -0.39 11.46
C SER A 115 -17.02 0.82 11.12
N TYR A 116 -16.48 1.84 10.45
CA TYR A 116 -17.22 2.98 9.94
C TYR A 116 -16.75 3.41 8.54
N THR A 117 -17.59 4.14 7.82
CA THR A 117 -17.26 4.87 6.58
C THR A 117 -17.42 6.36 6.80
N LEU A 118 -16.66 7.16 6.06
CA LEU A 118 -16.77 8.60 6.03
C LEU A 118 -16.92 9.07 4.58
N THR A 119 -18.08 9.63 4.23
CA THR A 119 -18.42 10.02 2.85
C THR A 119 -18.94 11.46 2.79
N GLY A 120 -18.70 12.17 1.68
CA GLY A 120 -19.33 13.47 1.38
C GLY A 120 -19.01 14.61 2.35
N TYR A 121 -17.99 14.49 3.20
CA TYR A 121 -17.67 15.49 4.22
C TYR A 121 -17.26 16.84 3.60
N ILE A 122 -17.66 17.94 4.24
CA ILE A 122 -17.52 19.32 3.74
C ILE A 122 -16.63 20.09 4.74
N SER A 123 -15.32 19.79 4.78
CA SER A 123 -14.41 20.47 5.71
C SER A 123 -12.95 20.13 5.45
N SER A 124 -12.07 21.14 5.42
CA SER A 124 -10.61 20.99 5.41
C SER A 124 -10.01 20.59 6.76
N SER A 125 -10.83 20.44 7.82
CA SER A 125 -10.36 20.30 9.21
C SER A 125 -10.65 18.95 9.88
N ILE A 126 -11.68 18.21 9.45
CA ILE A 126 -11.99 16.87 10.00
C ILE A 126 -10.97 15.82 9.53
N THR A 127 -10.42 16.01 8.34
CA THR A 127 -9.53 15.04 7.67
C THR A 127 -8.09 15.02 8.19
N THR A 128 -7.60 16.11 8.77
CA THR A 128 -6.37 16.14 9.58
C THR A 128 -6.62 15.73 11.04
N GLY A 129 -7.90 15.61 11.42
CA GLY A 129 -8.35 15.40 12.78
C GLY A 129 -8.88 14.01 13.09
N ILE A 130 -8.59 12.96 12.29
CA ILE A 130 -8.94 11.60 12.73
C ILE A 130 -7.87 11.10 13.70
N GLU A 131 -8.24 10.84 14.95
CA GLU A 131 -7.38 10.22 15.97
C GLU A 131 -7.81 8.76 16.20
N GLY A 132 -6.87 7.80 16.15
CA GLY A 132 -7.16 6.37 16.36
C GLY A 132 -7.54 5.61 15.09
N CYS A 133 -8.48 4.66 15.17
CA CYS A 133 -8.83 3.73 14.09
C CYS A 133 -9.43 4.46 12.87
N LEU A 134 -8.98 4.10 11.66
CA LEU A 134 -9.42 4.71 10.40
C LEU A 134 -10.75 4.12 9.88
N PRO A 135 -11.51 4.87 9.06
CA PRO A 135 -12.69 4.32 8.41
C PRO A 135 -12.30 3.26 7.38
N ARG A 136 -13.19 2.27 7.18
CA ARG A 136 -13.11 1.29 6.08
C ARG A 136 -13.22 1.92 4.68
N LYS A 137 -13.80 3.11 4.59
CA LYS A 137 -13.99 3.85 3.34
C LYS A 137 -13.95 5.35 3.61
N LEU A 138 -13.17 6.09 2.84
CA LEU A 138 -13.09 7.55 2.88
C LEU A 138 -13.32 8.14 1.48
N GLU A 139 -14.46 8.82 1.26
CA GLU A 139 -14.81 9.44 -0.03
C GLU A 139 -15.05 10.95 0.14
N GLY A 140 -14.32 11.80 -0.62
CA GLY A 140 -14.47 13.26 -0.64
C GLY A 140 -13.17 14.00 -0.98
N THR A 141 -13.24 15.31 -1.20
CA THR A 141 -12.09 16.18 -1.48
C THR A 141 -11.22 16.33 -0.22
N ILE A 142 -10.27 15.41 -0.04
CA ILE A 142 -9.35 15.42 1.09
C ILE A 142 -8.35 16.55 0.87
N ASN A 143 -8.46 17.65 1.62
CA ASN A 143 -7.39 18.64 1.72
C ASN A 143 -6.41 18.26 2.85
N SER A 144 -5.99 17.00 2.90
CA SER A 144 -5.02 16.51 3.86
C SER A 144 -3.98 15.62 3.19
N ASN A 145 -2.75 15.70 3.70
CA ASN A 145 -1.50 15.18 3.15
C ASN A 145 -1.40 13.63 3.12
N TRP A 146 -2.50 12.90 2.95
CA TRP A 146 -2.58 11.44 2.86
C TRP A 146 -2.26 10.93 1.46
N THR A 147 -1.13 11.38 0.95
CA THR A 147 -0.54 10.91 -0.30
C THR A 147 0.45 9.79 -0.05
N THR A 148 1.07 9.80 1.14
CA THR A 148 2.20 8.95 1.51
C THR A 148 1.93 8.21 2.81
N LEU A 149 2.13 6.90 2.82
CA LEU A 149 2.23 6.09 4.04
C LEU A 149 3.70 5.73 4.30
N TYR A 150 4.08 5.66 5.56
CA TYR A 150 5.47 5.39 5.98
C TYR A 150 5.57 3.98 6.56
N VAL A 151 6.60 3.25 6.14
CA VAL A 151 6.95 1.91 6.61
C VAL A 151 8.41 1.93 7.08
N ARG A 152 8.68 1.43 8.28
CA ARG A 152 10.00 1.48 8.93
C ARG A 152 10.26 0.20 9.74
N ASN A 153 11.53 -0.15 9.96
CA ASN A 153 11.92 -1.33 10.76
C ASN A 153 11.42 -1.29 12.21
N ASN A 154 11.40 -0.10 12.81
CA ASN A 154 10.90 0.13 14.17
C ASN A 154 9.42 0.56 14.19
N GLY A 155 8.72 0.43 13.05
CA GLY A 155 7.31 0.73 12.95
C GLY A 155 6.45 -0.28 13.72
N ASN A 156 5.15 -0.02 13.76
CA ASN A 156 4.17 -0.91 14.36
C ASN A 156 2.91 -0.91 13.48
N ASP A 157 2.41 -2.08 13.13
CA ASP A 157 1.23 -2.21 12.27
C ASP A 157 -0.08 -1.73 12.93
N ASN A 158 -0.03 -1.41 14.22
CA ASN A 158 -1.11 -0.71 14.93
C ASN A 158 -1.01 0.82 14.87
N ASN A 159 0.07 1.37 14.30
CA ASN A 159 0.19 2.82 14.07
C ASN A 159 -0.71 3.27 12.91
N ASP A 160 -0.72 4.56 12.63
CA ASP A 160 -1.51 5.14 11.54
C ASP A 160 -0.75 5.27 10.20
N GLY A 161 0.57 5.10 10.20
CA GLY A 161 1.43 5.17 9.02
C GLY A 161 1.61 6.57 8.43
N ARG A 162 1.20 7.65 9.11
CA ARG A 162 1.15 9.01 8.53
C ARG A 162 2.46 9.76 8.53
N THR A 163 3.37 9.36 9.41
CA THR A 163 4.66 10.01 9.60
C THR A 163 5.73 8.96 9.79
N SER A 164 7.00 9.34 9.67
CA SER A 164 8.12 8.46 10.00
C SER A 164 8.07 7.96 11.46
N LEU A 165 7.54 8.77 12.40
CA LEU A 165 7.42 8.41 13.81
C LEU A 165 6.28 7.43 14.09
N THR A 166 5.23 7.46 13.26
CA THR A 166 4.04 6.60 13.37
C THR A 166 3.98 5.60 12.22
N ALA A 167 5.13 5.19 11.68
CA ALA A 167 5.20 4.28 10.55
C ALA A 167 4.65 2.88 10.87
N PHE A 168 4.16 2.20 9.84
CA PHE A 168 3.86 0.77 9.89
C PHE A 168 5.14 -0.06 9.96
N ALA A 169 5.05 -1.28 10.47
CA ALA A 169 6.16 -2.24 10.44
C ALA A 169 6.26 -2.93 9.07
N THR A 170 5.14 -3.12 8.38
CA THR A 170 5.08 -3.91 7.14
C THR A 170 4.52 -3.13 5.94
N ILE A 171 4.95 -3.51 4.73
CA ILE A 171 4.41 -2.96 3.48
C ILE A 171 2.97 -3.46 3.28
N GLU A 172 2.70 -4.70 3.69
CA GLU A 172 1.39 -5.34 3.67
C GLU A 172 0.34 -4.49 4.38
N LYS A 173 0.66 -3.98 5.57
CA LYS A 173 -0.27 -3.12 6.31
C LYS A 173 -0.50 -1.80 5.60
N ALA A 174 0.54 -1.18 5.05
CA ALA A 174 0.39 0.04 4.25
C ALA A 174 -0.49 -0.19 3.02
N ILE A 175 -0.37 -1.34 2.36
CA ILE A 175 -1.23 -1.72 1.23
C ILE A 175 -2.68 -1.93 1.67
N GLU A 176 -2.91 -2.63 2.78
CA GLU A 176 -4.26 -2.80 3.36
C GLU A 176 -4.93 -1.44 3.60
N VAL A 177 -4.22 -0.49 4.22
CA VAL A 177 -4.72 0.86 4.49
C VAL A 177 -4.93 1.65 3.20
N SER A 178 -4.05 1.50 2.21
CA SER A 178 -4.22 2.15 0.90
C SER A 178 -5.49 1.68 0.17
N LYS A 179 -5.97 0.44 0.40
CA LYS A 179 -7.27 0.00 -0.16
C LYS A 179 -8.44 0.81 0.41
N ALA A 180 -8.35 1.23 1.66
CA ALA A 180 -9.38 2.02 2.32
C ALA A 180 -9.29 3.53 2.02
N ILE A 181 -8.09 4.03 1.72
CA ILE A 181 -7.81 5.46 1.52
C ILE A 181 -7.34 5.72 0.07
N TYR A 182 -8.27 6.18 -0.76
CA TYR A 182 -8.04 6.37 -2.20
C TYR A 182 -6.94 7.39 -2.55
N THR A 183 -6.64 8.38 -1.69
CA THR A 183 -5.63 9.40 -2.00
C THR A 183 -4.19 8.92 -1.81
N VAL A 184 -3.99 7.81 -1.09
CA VAL A 184 -2.66 7.25 -0.87
C VAL A 184 -2.16 6.68 -2.19
N HIS A 185 -1.06 7.22 -2.71
CA HIS A 185 -0.42 6.75 -3.94
C HIS A 185 1.08 6.52 -3.76
N THR A 186 1.63 6.80 -2.57
CA THR A 186 3.03 6.56 -2.23
C THR A 186 3.14 5.76 -0.94
N ILE A 187 4.03 4.79 -0.91
CA ILE A 187 4.49 4.08 0.28
C ILE A 187 5.99 4.34 0.39
N ASP A 188 6.39 5.07 1.41
CA ASP A 188 7.76 5.40 1.73
C ASP A 188 8.36 4.32 2.64
N CYS A 189 9.37 3.62 2.14
CA CYS A 189 10.03 2.50 2.80
C CYS A 189 11.44 2.83 3.29
N GLU A 190 11.80 4.10 3.46
CA GLU A 190 13.16 4.50 3.87
C GLU A 190 13.66 3.71 5.09
N GLY A 191 14.86 3.14 4.99
CA GLY A 191 15.48 2.38 6.08
C GLY A 191 14.78 1.07 6.46
N LEU A 192 13.74 0.65 5.74
CA LEU A 192 13.13 -0.67 5.91
C LEU A 192 14.13 -1.77 5.51
N SER A 193 14.23 -2.81 6.33
CA SER A 193 15.02 -4.02 6.10
C SER A 193 14.18 -5.22 6.48
N THR A 194 13.60 -5.89 5.50
CA THR A 194 12.82 -7.12 5.68
C THR A 194 13.37 -8.25 4.81
N GLN A 195 13.04 -9.49 5.13
CA GLN A 195 13.40 -10.64 4.29
C GLN A 195 12.35 -10.90 3.20
N LEU A 196 11.09 -10.54 3.45
CA LEU A 196 9.95 -10.85 2.61
C LEU A 196 8.96 -9.68 2.65
N ALA A 197 8.36 -9.39 1.50
CA ALA A 197 7.16 -8.56 1.40
C ALA A 197 6.25 -9.12 0.29
N THR A 198 4.97 -9.33 0.62
CA THR A 198 3.95 -9.82 -0.31
C THR A 198 2.82 -8.81 -0.48
N ILE A 199 2.77 -8.18 -1.64
CA ILE A 199 1.82 -7.12 -1.96
C ILE A 199 0.71 -7.69 -2.84
N ASP A 200 -0.51 -7.72 -2.31
CA ASP A 200 -1.72 -8.03 -3.09
C ASP A 200 -2.51 -6.76 -3.35
N LEU A 201 -2.53 -6.33 -4.62
CA LEU A 201 -3.16 -5.08 -5.06
C LEU A 201 -4.62 -5.26 -5.49
N LYS A 202 -5.21 -6.43 -5.24
CA LYS A 202 -6.64 -6.65 -5.49
C LYS A 202 -7.48 -5.57 -4.78
N GLY A 203 -8.28 -4.86 -5.57
CA GLY A 203 -9.14 -3.77 -5.11
C GLY A 203 -8.52 -2.37 -5.17
N ILE A 204 -7.27 -2.24 -5.63
CA ILE A 204 -6.64 -0.93 -5.88
C ILE A 204 -6.76 -0.60 -7.37
N ASP A 205 -7.53 0.43 -7.66
CA ASP A 205 -7.93 0.89 -8.99
C ASP A 205 -7.14 2.14 -9.46
N ARG A 206 -5.97 2.38 -8.86
CA ARG A 206 -5.08 3.51 -9.15
C ARG A 206 -3.61 3.11 -9.14
N GLU A 207 -2.75 4.01 -9.59
CA GLU A 207 -1.29 3.85 -9.51
C GLU A 207 -0.79 3.93 -8.07
N ILE A 208 0.14 3.04 -7.70
CA ILE A 208 0.83 3.04 -6.40
C ILE A 208 2.34 3.07 -6.65
N MET A 209 3.02 3.97 -5.96
CA MET A 209 4.48 4.02 -5.85
C MET A 209 4.92 3.43 -4.51
N ILE A 210 5.92 2.57 -4.55
CA ILE A 210 6.63 2.04 -3.37
C ILE A 210 8.08 2.52 -3.53
N ASP A 211 8.48 3.46 -2.69
CA ASP A 211 9.74 4.19 -2.79
C ASP A 211 10.68 3.79 -1.64
N GLY A 212 11.79 3.14 -2.00
CA GLY A 212 12.80 2.70 -1.06
C GLY A 212 13.76 3.80 -0.58
N LYS A 213 13.67 5.03 -1.13
CA LYS A 213 14.53 6.17 -0.76
C LYS A 213 16.05 5.87 -0.79
N ASN A 214 16.46 4.96 -1.65
CA ASN A 214 17.83 4.42 -1.79
C ASN A 214 18.38 3.70 -0.55
N THR A 215 17.55 3.40 0.45
CA THR A 215 17.97 2.81 1.72
C THR A 215 17.20 1.53 2.07
N ALA A 216 16.01 1.34 1.51
CA ALA A 216 15.21 0.15 1.75
C ALA A 216 15.85 -1.12 1.16
N VAL A 217 15.83 -2.18 1.95
CA VAL A 217 16.38 -3.49 1.62
C VAL A 217 15.32 -4.56 1.83
N ILE A 218 15.09 -5.38 0.81
CA ILE A 218 14.34 -6.63 0.92
C ILE A 218 15.33 -7.75 0.63
N ASP A 219 16.04 -8.25 1.64
CA ASP A 219 17.12 -9.25 1.50
C ASP A 219 16.66 -10.59 2.07
N GLY A 220 16.26 -11.50 1.16
CA GLY A 220 15.92 -12.87 1.51
C GLY A 220 17.06 -13.63 2.19
N SER A 221 16.74 -14.78 2.79
CA SER A 221 17.72 -15.66 3.43
C SER A 221 18.34 -16.62 2.42
N SER A 222 19.54 -17.12 2.72
CA SER A 222 20.24 -18.13 1.92
C SER A 222 19.50 -19.48 1.79
N SER A 223 18.47 -19.68 2.61
CA SER A 223 17.70 -20.91 2.72
C SER A 223 16.30 -20.84 2.12
N GLY A 224 15.86 -19.69 1.62
CA GLY A 224 14.46 -19.49 1.21
C GLY A 224 14.30 -18.62 -0.02
N ASN A 225 13.21 -18.85 -0.74
CA ASN A 225 12.88 -18.10 -1.95
C ASN A 225 12.24 -16.72 -1.63
N ASN A 226 12.84 -15.99 -0.71
CA ASN A 226 12.25 -14.76 -0.16
C ASN A 226 12.66 -13.52 -0.96
N GLY A 227 11.78 -12.52 -0.96
CA GLY A 227 11.97 -11.27 -1.70
C GLY A 227 10.69 -10.44 -1.74
N LEU A 228 10.51 -9.68 -2.81
CA LEU A 228 9.31 -8.90 -3.08
C LEU A 228 8.38 -9.68 -4.01
N SER A 229 7.17 -10.00 -3.56
CA SER A 229 6.11 -10.54 -4.41
C SER A 229 5.01 -9.49 -4.61
N ILE A 230 4.61 -9.24 -5.87
CA ILE A 230 3.51 -8.34 -6.21
C ILE A 230 2.49 -9.13 -7.03
N ARG A 231 1.21 -9.03 -6.64
CA ARG A 231 0.12 -9.83 -7.21
C ARG A 231 -1.11 -8.99 -7.50
N ASN A 232 -1.85 -9.43 -8.53
CA ASN A 232 -3.22 -8.96 -8.83
C ASN A 232 -3.34 -7.44 -9.03
N SER A 233 -2.40 -6.84 -9.75
CA SER A 233 -2.48 -5.42 -10.10
C SER A 233 -3.16 -5.21 -11.44
N ASN A 234 -4.25 -4.46 -11.48
CA ASN A 234 -4.84 -3.99 -12.75
C ASN A 234 -4.21 -2.67 -13.23
N ASN A 235 -3.43 -2.00 -12.37
CA ASN A 235 -2.84 -0.69 -12.63
C ASN A 235 -1.31 -0.74 -12.63
N VAL A 236 -0.70 0.39 -12.98
CA VAL A 236 0.75 0.56 -12.90
C VAL A 236 1.19 0.57 -11.43
N VAL A 237 2.25 -0.18 -11.13
CA VAL A 237 2.94 -0.15 -9.84
C VAL A 237 4.36 0.32 -10.06
N ASN A 238 4.83 1.30 -9.29
CA ASN A 238 6.22 1.75 -9.38
C ASN A 238 7.00 1.27 -8.15
N ILE A 239 8.12 0.61 -8.38
CA ILE A 239 9.10 0.19 -7.37
C ILE A 239 10.36 1.01 -7.59
N ASN A 240 10.57 2.02 -6.76
CA ASN A 240 11.58 3.04 -6.99
C ASN A 240 12.66 3.00 -5.91
N ASN A 241 13.91 3.25 -6.32
CA ASN A 241 15.00 3.58 -5.40
C ASN A 241 15.22 2.56 -4.27
N PHE A 242 15.07 1.26 -4.53
CA PHE A 242 15.44 0.27 -3.50
C PHE A 242 16.94 0.04 -3.52
N ALA A 243 17.56 0.06 -2.33
CA ALA A 243 18.99 -0.22 -2.19
C ALA A 243 19.31 -1.65 -2.62
N LYS A 244 18.43 -2.59 -2.29
CA LYS A 244 18.50 -4.00 -2.73
C LYS A 244 17.12 -4.67 -2.63
N ILE A 245 16.77 -5.47 -3.63
CA ILE A 245 15.70 -6.48 -3.56
C ILE A 245 16.29 -7.83 -3.97
N SER A 246 16.20 -8.84 -3.11
CA SER A 246 16.85 -10.14 -3.37
C SER A 246 16.21 -10.90 -4.52
N ARG A 247 14.88 -10.85 -4.59
CA ARG A 247 14.06 -11.45 -5.63
C ARG A 247 12.83 -10.61 -5.90
N LEU A 248 12.41 -10.55 -7.15
CA LEU A 248 11.12 -9.99 -7.56
C LEU A 248 10.25 -11.07 -8.19
N THR A 249 9.05 -11.28 -7.65
CA THR A 249 8.06 -12.19 -8.22
C THR A 249 6.79 -11.43 -8.57
N LEU A 250 6.40 -11.45 -9.84
CA LEU A 250 5.19 -10.80 -10.34
C LEU A 250 4.18 -11.83 -10.82
N VAL A 251 2.93 -11.73 -10.38
CA VAL A 251 1.84 -12.63 -10.79
C VAL A 251 0.59 -11.82 -11.11
N ASN A 252 0.06 -11.96 -12.32
CA ASN A 252 -1.17 -11.29 -12.77
C ASN A 252 -1.13 -9.76 -12.55
N CYS A 253 -0.07 -9.11 -13.01
CA CYS A 253 0.13 -7.67 -12.87
C CYS A 253 0.16 -7.01 -14.25
N ASN A 254 -0.77 -6.09 -14.53
CA ASN A 254 -0.84 -5.35 -15.78
C ASN A 254 0.51 -4.72 -16.15
N GLN A 255 1.09 -3.92 -15.24
CA GLN A 255 2.44 -3.39 -15.41
C GLN A 255 3.08 -3.04 -14.07
N VAL A 256 4.31 -3.50 -13.86
CA VAL A 256 5.21 -3.02 -12.80
C VAL A 256 6.39 -2.30 -13.44
N LYS A 257 6.71 -1.11 -12.95
CA LYS A 257 7.89 -0.34 -13.33
C LYS A 257 8.86 -0.38 -12.16
N SER A 258 10.09 -0.85 -12.38
CA SER A 258 11.16 -0.70 -11.41
C SER A 258 12.18 0.29 -11.92
N ILE A 259 12.50 1.30 -11.10
CA ILE A 259 13.38 2.41 -11.45
C ILE A 259 14.49 2.52 -10.40
N ASN A 260 15.73 2.66 -10.85
CA ASN A 260 16.89 2.89 -9.97
C ASN A 260 16.94 1.90 -8.79
N THR A 261 16.74 0.62 -9.10
CA THR A 261 16.68 -0.45 -8.09
C THR A 261 17.72 -1.50 -8.39
N LYS A 262 18.42 -1.94 -7.33
CA LYS A 262 19.36 -3.05 -7.41
C LYS A 262 18.67 -4.34 -7.00
N PHE A 263 18.89 -5.37 -7.79
CA PHE A 263 18.41 -6.72 -7.56
C PHE A 263 19.59 -7.67 -7.41
N GLY A 264 19.51 -8.63 -6.49
CA GLY A 264 20.60 -9.57 -6.30
C GLY A 264 20.23 -10.81 -5.54
N HIS A 265 20.51 -11.97 -6.13
CA HIS A 265 20.08 -13.27 -5.62
C HIS A 265 21.03 -13.77 -4.54
N LYS A 266 20.51 -14.00 -3.33
CA LYS A 266 21.28 -14.50 -2.16
C LYS A 266 20.66 -15.80 -1.63
N ASP A 267 20.38 -16.74 -2.52
CA ASP A 267 19.95 -18.09 -2.12
C ASP A 267 20.49 -19.16 -3.07
N ASN A 268 20.27 -20.42 -2.70
CA ASN A 268 20.73 -21.59 -3.44
C ASN A 268 19.68 -22.15 -4.40
N SER A 269 18.55 -21.47 -4.62
CA SER A 269 17.47 -21.98 -5.45
C SER A 269 17.78 -21.86 -6.94
N TYR A 270 17.09 -22.69 -7.73
CA TYR A 270 17.06 -22.57 -9.19
C TYR A 270 16.04 -21.51 -9.66
N SER A 271 15.41 -20.76 -8.75
CA SER A 271 14.48 -19.70 -9.12
C SER A 271 15.23 -18.52 -9.73
N GLY A 272 14.52 -17.76 -10.58
CA GLY A 272 15.07 -16.52 -11.11
C GLY A 272 15.27 -15.49 -9.99
N THR A 273 16.23 -14.58 -10.18
CA THR A 273 16.23 -13.30 -9.43
C THR A 273 14.93 -12.54 -9.70
N MET A 274 14.40 -12.69 -10.91
CA MET A 274 13.07 -12.21 -11.29
C MET A 274 12.25 -13.35 -11.89
N GLU A 275 11.01 -13.51 -11.41
CA GLU A 275 10.03 -14.45 -11.95
C GLU A 275 8.74 -13.71 -12.28
N ILE A 276 8.42 -13.64 -13.58
CA ILE A 276 7.34 -12.80 -14.10
C ILE A 276 6.32 -13.71 -14.79
N GLN A 277 5.09 -13.73 -14.26
CA GLN A 277 4.01 -14.60 -14.71
C GLN A 277 2.76 -13.77 -15.04
N ASN A 278 2.25 -13.90 -16.26
CA ASN A 278 1.07 -13.16 -16.74
C ASN A 278 1.17 -11.66 -16.42
N SER A 279 2.36 -11.06 -16.61
CA SER A 279 2.64 -9.72 -16.13
C SER A 279 3.49 -8.89 -17.09
N GLY A 280 3.33 -7.56 -17.02
CA GLY A 280 4.22 -6.60 -17.63
C GLY A 280 5.28 -6.10 -16.63
N LEU A 281 6.56 -6.08 -17.03
CA LEU A 281 7.66 -5.49 -16.27
C LEU A 281 8.42 -4.47 -17.13
N TYR A 282 8.66 -3.28 -16.58
CA TYR A 282 9.56 -2.27 -17.13
C TYR A 282 10.71 -2.01 -16.16
N LEU A 283 11.94 -2.14 -16.63
CA LEU A 283 13.15 -1.86 -15.85
C LEU A 283 13.86 -0.63 -16.43
N LYS A 284 14.12 0.35 -15.58
CA LYS A 284 14.87 1.57 -15.93
C LYS A 284 15.97 1.84 -14.92
N ASP A 285 17.20 1.99 -15.39
CA ASP A 285 18.36 2.32 -14.54
C ASP A 285 18.55 1.27 -13.42
N CYS A 286 18.23 0.00 -13.72
CA CYS A 286 18.29 -1.10 -12.76
C CYS A 286 19.58 -1.90 -12.93
N THR A 287 20.02 -2.54 -11.85
CA THR A 287 21.11 -3.52 -11.86
C THR A 287 20.62 -4.84 -11.32
N LEU A 288 20.87 -5.95 -12.01
CA LEU A 288 20.67 -7.31 -11.49
C LEU A 288 22.03 -8.00 -11.41
N ASN A 289 22.37 -8.50 -10.23
CA ASN A 289 23.66 -9.16 -9.99
C ASN A 289 23.48 -10.56 -9.38
N GLY A 290 23.97 -11.58 -10.10
CA GLY A 290 23.96 -12.98 -9.67
C GLY A 290 25.18 -13.42 -8.87
N ILE A 291 26.16 -12.56 -8.60
CA ILE A 291 27.42 -12.95 -7.94
C ILE A 291 27.21 -13.55 -6.54
N ASP A 292 26.19 -13.09 -5.81
CA ASP A 292 25.87 -13.59 -4.46
C ASP A 292 25.17 -14.96 -4.47
N ALA A 293 24.79 -15.48 -5.64
CA ALA A 293 24.12 -16.77 -5.78
C ALA A 293 25.12 -17.93 -5.62
N THR A 294 24.82 -18.84 -4.69
CA THR A 294 25.68 -20.01 -4.41
C THR A 294 25.35 -21.23 -5.28
N ASN A 295 24.26 -21.18 -6.07
CA ASN A 295 23.91 -22.23 -7.02
C ASN A 295 24.86 -22.22 -8.25
N THR A 296 25.12 -23.42 -8.81
CA THR A 296 25.88 -23.61 -10.05
C THR A 296 25.18 -23.02 -11.27
N THR A 297 23.84 -23.09 -11.30
CA THR A 297 23.01 -22.42 -12.32
C THR A 297 22.37 -21.20 -11.71
N ARG A 298 22.84 -20.02 -12.11
CA ARG A 298 22.34 -18.73 -11.63
C ARG A 298 21.36 -18.17 -12.65
N ASN A 299 20.07 -18.19 -12.33
CA ASN A 299 19.00 -17.71 -13.20
C ASN A 299 18.70 -16.22 -12.93
N GLY A 300 18.79 -15.40 -13.97
CA GLY A 300 18.50 -13.97 -13.94
C GLY A 300 17.00 -13.69 -13.96
N ILE A 301 16.42 -13.65 -15.17
CA ILE A 301 15.01 -13.30 -15.39
C ILE A 301 14.28 -14.48 -16.05
N ARG A 302 13.14 -14.88 -15.49
CA ARG A 302 12.25 -15.90 -16.05
C ARG A 302 10.89 -15.29 -16.40
N LEU A 303 10.43 -15.51 -17.63
CA LEU A 303 9.20 -14.94 -18.18
C LEU A 303 8.24 -16.05 -18.61
N TYR A 304 7.00 -15.98 -18.11
CA TYR A 304 5.90 -16.87 -18.45
C TYR A 304 4.69 -16.02 -18.88
N ASN A 305 4.30 -16.12 -20.16
CA ASN A 305 3.23 -15.33 -20.76
C ASN A 305 3.30 -13.84 -20.36
N SER A 306 4.48 -13.26 -20.49
CA SER A 306 4.82 -11.96 -19.89
C SER A 306 5.60 -11.05 -20.84
N ALA A 307 5.59 -9.75 -20.55
CA ALA A 307 6.33 -8.76 -21.32
C ALA A 307 7.37 -8.05 -20.45
N LEU A 308 8.62 -8.03 -20.90
CA LEU A 308 9.71 -7.29 -20.28
C LEU A 308 10.16 -6.15 -21.19
N LYS A 309 10.23 -4.93 -20.66
CA LYS A 309 10.83 -3.77 -21.33
C LYS A 309 12.02 -3.29 -20.52
N THR A 310 13.16 -3.02 -21.16
CA THR A 310 14.37 -2.59 -20.46
C THR A 310 14.93 -1.31 -21.06
N LYS A 311 15.43 -0.44 -20.19
CA LYS A 311 16.19 0.76 -20.52
C LYS A 311 17.32 0.92 -19.52
N GLU A 312 18.56 0.95 -19.99
CA GLU A 312 19.74 1.14 -19.12
C GLU A 312 19.81 0.08 -17.99
N LEU A 313 19.56 -1.18 -18.36
CA LEU A 313 19.64 -2.34 -17.47
C LEU A 313 21.06 -2.90 -17.46
N ILE A 314 21.64 -3.09 -16.27
CA ILE A 314 22.92 -3.77 -16.09
C ILE A 314 22.64 -5.18 -15.56
N LEU A 315 23.17 -6.20 -16.25
CA LEU A 315 23.08 -7.61 -15.85
C LEU A 315 24.48 -8.18 -15.69
N SER A 316 24.75 -8.92 -14.61
CA SER A 316 26.04 -9.57 -14.40
C SER A 316 25.96 -10.82 -13.52
N GLY A 317 26.90 -11.75 -13.66
CA GLY A 317 27.11 -12.84 -12.71
C GLY A 317 26.11 -13.99 -12.79
N TYR A 318 25.33 -14.08 -13.88
CA TYR A 318 24.38 -15.16 -14.14
C TYR A 318 24.93 -16.19 -15.13
N THR A 319 24.50 -17.44 -14.98
CA THR A 319 24.76 -18.52 -15.96
C THR A 319 23.69 -18.46 -17.06
N ASN A 320 22.43 -18.26 -16.65
CA ASN A 320 21.28 -18.12 -17.54
C ASN A 320 20.63 -16.76 -17.27
N TYR A 321 20.79 -15.83 -18.19
CA TYR A 321 20.32 -14.46 -18.02
C TYR A 321 18.82 -14.36 -18.23
N PHE A 322 18.29 -15.08 -19.22
CA PHE A 322 16.88 -15.06 -19.59
C PHE A 322 16.36 -16.47 -19.88
N SER A 323 15.26 -16.84 -19.21
CA SER A 323 14.40 -17.96 -19.61
C SER A 323 13.07 -17.41 -20.12
N ILE A 324 12.76 -17.70 -21.38
CA ILE A 324 11.56 -17.18 -22.06
C ILE A 324 10.66 -18.37 -22.40
N SER A 325 9.38 -18.27 -22.03
CA SER A 325 8.36 -19.28 -22.32
C SER A 325 6.97 -18.66 -22.49
N GLU A 326 6.05 -19.45 -23.03
CA GLU A 326 4.62 -19.16 -23.19
C GLU A 326 4.35 -17.86 -23.96
N GLY A 327 5.05 -17.65 -25.07
CA GLY A 327 4.88 -16.47 -25.92
C GLY A 327 5.40 -15.16 -25.32
N SER A 328 6.19 -15.23 -24.25
CA SER A 328 6.75 -14.04 -23.60
C SER A 328 7.61 -13.19 -24.54
N THR A 329 7.66 -11.88 -24.28
CA THR A 329 8.39 -10.92 -25.14
C THR A 329 9.36 -10.05 -24.32
N VAL A 330 10.58 -9.89 -24.83
CA VAL A 330 11.59 -8.96 -24.29
C VAL A 330 11.82 -7.82 -25.29
N TYR A 331 11.67 -6.58 -24.83
CA TYR A 331 12.00 -5.35 -25.57
C TYR A 331 13.21 -4.69 -24.94
N ALA A 332 14.36 -4.68 -25.64
CA ALA A 332 15.61 -4.12 -25.12
C ALA A 332 16.02 -2.85 -25.88
N ASP A 333 16.12 -1.70 -25.19
CA ASP A 333 16.42 -0.40 -25.81
C ASP A 333 17.92 -0.22 -26.15
N SER A 334 18.80 -0.29 -25.14
CA SER A 334 20.17 0.21 -25.28
C SER A 334 21.29 -0.75 -24.90
N TYR A 335 21.00 -1.88 -24.24
CA TYR A 335 22.05 -2.72 -23.68
C TYR A 335 21.56 -4.15 -23.39
N LEU A 336 22.00 -5.11 -24.20
CA LEU A 336 22.22 -6.49 -23.77
C LEU A 336 23.73 -6.57 -23.50
N ALA A 337 24.14 -6.20 -22.28
CA ALA A 337 25.55 -6.23 -21.88
C ALA A 337 26.15 -7.61 -22.17
N ALA A 338 27.41 -7.61 -22.60
CA ALA A 338 28.21 -8.78 -22.92
C ALA A 338 27.84 -10.06 -22.15
N PHE A 339 27.52 -11.13 -22.89
CA PHE A 339 27.45 -12.49 -22.36
C PHE A 339 28.86 -13.05 -22.02
N GLY A 340 29.82 -12.23 -21.59
CA GLY A 340 31.24 -12.57 -21.58
C GLY A 340 32.02 -12.22 -20.31
N GLN A 341 32.71 -13.25 -19.80
CA GLN A 341 33.96 -13.28 -19.02
C GLN A 341 33.95 -12.80 -17.56
N TYR A 342 33.71 -13.75 -16.64
CA TYR A 342 34.72 -14.02 -15.60
C TYR A 342 35.52 -15.24 -16.05
N ALA A 343 36.72 -14.99 -16.56
CA ALA A 343 37.72 -16.01 -16.85
C ALA A 343 38.46 -16.33 -15.54
N ASP A 344 38.05 -17.40 -14.86
CA ASP A 344 38.92 -18.08 -13.88
C ASP A 344 38.83 -19.61 -13.97
N SER A 345 38.18 -20.16 -15.01
CA SER A 345 38.35 -21.57 -15.39
C SER A 345 38.07 -21.76 -16.88
N TYR A 346 38.75 -22.73 -17.48
CA TYR A 346 38.94 -22.95 -18.93
C TYR A 346 37.67 -23.29 -19.75
N LEU A 347 36.47 -23.00 -19.24
CA LEU A 347 35.18 -22.99 -19.93
C LEU A 347 34.53 -21.63 -19.69
N ALA A 348 34.96 -20.62 -20.44
CA ALA A 348 34.40 -19.28 -20.38
C ALA A 348 32.89 -19.35 -20.63
N ALA A 349 32.09 -19.24 -19.58
CA ALA A 349 30.64 -19.31 -19.62
C ALA A 349 30.11 -18.13 -20.44
N PHE A 350 29.81 -18.40 -21.71
CA PHE A 350 28.95 -17.55 -22.49
C PHE A 350 27.61 -17.48 -21.78
N GLY A 351 27.18 -16.28 -21.39
CA GLY A 351 25.84 -16.11 -20.84
C GLY A 351 24.79 -16.61 -21.84
N GLN A 352 23.78 -17.32 -21.33
CA GLN A 352 22.78 -18.00 -22.15
C GLN A 352 21.44 -17.28 -22.11
N MET A 353 20.75 -17.34 -23.25
CA MET A 353 19.32 -17.12 -23.36
C MET A 353 18.64 -18.42 -23.80
N THR A 354 17.61 -18.84 -23.08
CA THR A 354 16.92 -20.11 -23.32
C THR A 354 15.44 -19.88 -23.62
N TRP A 355 14.99 -20.43 -24.75
CA TRP A 355 13.58 -20.62 -25.06
C TRP A 355 13.17 -21.99 -24.54
N VAL A 356 12.39 -22.01 -23.46
CA VAL A 356 12.11 -23.26 -22.73
C VAL A 356 11.11 -24.15 -23.48
N ASP A 357 10.20 -23.55 -24.24
CA ASP A 357 9.16 -24.24 -25.01
C ASP A 357 9.19 -23.90 -26.51
N GLY A 358 10.26 -23.26 -26.97
CA GLY A 358 10.41 -22.78 -28.34
C GLY A 358 9.55 -21.57 -28.71
N THR A 359 8.85 -20.93 -27.76
CA THR A 359 7.97 -19.78 -28.02
C THR A 359 8.47 -18.47 -27.39
N GLY A 360 8.11 -17.34 -27.99
CA GLY A 360 8.45 -15.99 -27.50
C GLY A 360 9.38 -15.19 -28.41
N PHE A 361 9.55 -13.90 -28.10
CA PHE A 361 10.25 -12.95 -28.97
C PHE A 361 11.23 -12.07 -28.21
N VAL A 362 12.32 -11.70 -28.88
CA VAL A 362 13.26 -10.69 -28.41
C VAL A 362 13.32 -9.61 -29.48
N ILE A 363 12.88 -8.41 -29.14
CA ILE A 363 12.80 -7.27 -30.04
C ILE A 363 13.86 -6.26 -29.61
N GLY A 364 14.81 -6.02 -30.52
CA GLY A 364 15.91 -5.11 -30.28
C GLY A 364 15.66 -3.67 -30.72
N GLY A 365 16.11 -2.72 -29.91
CA GLY A 365 16.15 -1.30 -30.24
C GLY A 365 17.38 -0.92 -31.08
N ASN A 366 17.43 0.37 -31.46
CA ASN A 366 18.44 0.94 -32.38
C ASN A 366 19.89 0.93 -31.84
N ARG A 367 20.13 0.47 -30.60
CA ARG A 367 21.42 0.54 -29.90
C ARG A 367 21.92 -0.80 -29.38
N ILE A 368 21.39 -1.93 -29.86
CA ILE A 368 21.90 -3.25 -29.47
C ILE A 368 23.36 -3.41 -29.93
N ARG A 369 24.27 -3.59 -28.96
CA ARG A 369 25.63 -4.11 -29.18
C ARG A 369 25.70 -5.51 -28.59
N ASN A 370 25.60 -6.55 -29.42
CA ASN A 370 25.83 -7.92 -28.97
C ASN A 370 27.34 -8.19 -28.89
N ALA A 371 27.84 -8.61 -27.71
CA ALA A 371 29.08 -9.35 -27.61
C ALA A 371 28.74 -10.84 -27.39
N ALA A 372 29.53 -11.72 -28.00
CA ALA A 372 29.32 -13.17 -28.12
C ALA A 372 28.59 -13.83 -26.93
N GLY A 373 27.50 -14.56 -27.21
CA GLY A 373 26.70 -15.36 -26.28
C GLY A 373 26.10 -16.57 -26.98
N ILE A 374 25.52 -17.50 -26.22
CA ILE A 374 24.90 -18.73 -26.78
C ILE A 374 23.38 -18.60 -26.68
N LEU A 375 22.69 -18.82 -27.80
CA LEU A 375 21.25 -18.99 -27.87
C LEU A 375 20.94 -20.49 -27.86
N THR A 376 20.12 -20.96 -26.92
CA THR A 376 19.71 -22.36 -26.83
C THR A 376 18.19 -22.52 -26.93
N PHE A 377 17.78 -23.55 -27.65
CA PHE A 377 16.41 -24.03 -27.74
C PHE A 377 16.35 -25.36 -26.97
N ALA A 378 15.44 -25.47 -26.01
CA ALA A 378 15.28 -26.68 -25.19
C ALA A 378 14.37 -27.70 -25.87
#